data_AF-A0A5G2QQ68-F1
#
_entry.id   AF-A0A5G2QQ68-F1
#
_cell.length_a   1.000
_cell.length_b   1.000
_cell.length_c   1.000
_cell.angle_alpha   90.00
_cell.angle_beta   90.00
_cell.angle_gamma   90.00
#
_symmetry.space_group_name_H-M   'P 1'
#
loop_
_entity.id
_entity.type
_entity.pdbx_description
1 polymer ?
#
loop_
_entity_poly.entity_id
_entity_poly.type
_entity_poly.pdbx_seq_one_letter_code
_entity_poly.pdbx_strand_id
1 'polypeptide(L)'
;MEPRRVAPGAHDWGPRVDAGSGTAAELVYHLAGALGTELKELARRFGPEAAAGLVPLVVRALELLEKAAVGPAPDSLQVSAQQAELELRRLREENERLRIELRSGPQEERALLRQLKEVTDRQRDELRAHNRDLLQRSQETEALQEQLQRLLLVNAELRHKLAAVETQLRAARDRESERELQREAAVGPPPERARGQAGGPVGEQGQEPERGAPDAGTQGTPENPTDAPPQPGRPPKVGQCSFSRAEVEQILQERNELKANVFLLKEELAYFQRELLTDHRIPGLLLEAMKVAVKKQRKKIKAKMLGTPEEAESSFGLWYRGEAEAPEADASSAAPRELRAGEEATAPPHLDPVGSLTAPSS
;
A
#
# COMPACT_ATOMS: atom_id res chain seq x y z
N MET A 1 -0.80 53.99 17.69
CA MET A 1 -1.61 55.06 17.07
C MET A 1 -3.07 54.70 17.25
N GLU A 2 -3.68 55.11 18.36
CA GLU A 2 -5.11 54.97 18.58
C GLU A 2 -5.85 56.21 18.06
N PRO A 3 -7.01 56.08 17.40
CA PRO A 3 -7.81 57.22 17.02
C PRO A 3 -8.66 57.71 18.21
N ARG A 4 -8.55 59.02 18.42
CA ARG A 4 -9.19 59.86 19.43
C ARG A 4 -10.72 59.75 19.36
N ARG A 5 -11.36 59.35 20.46
CA ARG A 5 -12.81 59.45 20.66
C ARG A 5 -13.22 60.92 20.68
N VAL A 6 -14.02 61.34 19.70
CA VAL A 6 -14.74 62.61 19.70
C VAL A 6 -16.10 62.36 20.34
N ALA A 7 -16.34 62.96 21.50
CA ALA A 7 -17.67 63.03 22.09
C ALA A 7 -18.49 64.11 21.35
N PRO A 8 -19.78 63.87 21.00
CA PRO A 8 -20.63 64.94 20.53
C PRO A 8 -21.07 65.80 21.71
N GLY A 9 -20.91 67.12 21.56
CA GLY A 9 -21.26 68.13 22.55
C GLY A 9 -22.75 68.14 22.88
N ALA A 10 -23.02 68.20 24.17
CA ALA A 10 -24.32 68.60 24.70
C ALA A 10 -24.53 70.08 24.37
N HIS A 11 -25.49 70.37 23.50
CA HIS A 11 -26.01 71.71 23.33
C HIS A 11 -27.14 71.90 24.34
N ASP A 12 -26.79 72.54 25.45
CA ASP A 12 -27.73 73.19 26.35
C ASP A 12 -28.41 74.35 25.61
N TRP A 13 -29.70 74.22 25.36
CA TRP A 13 -30.57 75.34 25.00
C TRP A 13 -31.93 75.18 25.70
N GLY A 14 -32.24 76.11 26.60
CA GLY A 14 -33.62 76.47 26.91
C GLY A 14 -33.94 76.67 28.39
N PRO A 15 -34.61 77.77 28.79
CA PRO A 15 -34.89 78.07 30.19
C PRO A 15 -35.91 77.08 30.77
N ARG A 16 -35.69 76.70 32.03
CA ARG A 16 -36.71 76.13 32.92
C ARG A 16 -37.95 77.01 32.91
N VAL A 17 -39.00 76.55 32.24
CA VAL A 17 -40.36 76.86 32.65
C VAL A 17 -40.81 75.65 33.45
N ASP A 18 -40.83 75.81 34.77
CA ASP A 18 -41.64 74.97 35.65
C ASP A 18 -43.10 75.16 35.22
N ALA A 19 -43.58 74.27 34.36
CA ALA A 19 -44.98 74.01 34.13
C ALA A 19 -45.15 72.51 34.30
N GLY A 20 -46.13 72.12 35.11
CA GLY A 20 -46.38 70.74 35.52
C GLY A 20 -46.28 69.75 34.36
N SER A 21 -45.82 68.55 34.70
CA SER A 21 -45.76 67.35 33.88
C SER A 21 -47.10 67.03 33.21
N GLY A 22 -47.42 67.74 32.14
CA GLY A 22 -48.51 67.39 31.24
C GLY A 22 -47.96 66.59 30.08
N THR A 23 -48.62 65.49 29.74
CA THR A 23 -48.31 64.73 28.52
C THR A 23 -48.32 65.65 27.28
N ALA A 24 -47.65 65.28 26.21
CA ALA A 24 -47.68 66.08 24.97
C ALA A 24 -49.12 66.34 24.48
N ALA A 25 -50.04 65.41 24.75
CA ALA A 25 -51.48 65.57 24.51
C ALA A 25 -52.13 66.66 25.38
N GLU A 26 -51.75 66.78 26.66
CA GLU A 26 -52.24 67.85 27.56
C GLU A 26 -51.78 69.23 27.09
N LEU A 27 -50.54 69.35 26.59
CA LEU A 27 -50.04 70.59 25.99
C LEU A 27 -50.84 70.99 24.74
N VAL A 28 -51.22 70.02 23.89
CA VAL A 28 -52.10 70.25 22.73
C VAL A 28 -53.49 70.72 23.16
N TYR A 29 -54.03 70.16 24.25
CA TYR A 29 -55.33 70.57 24.81
C TYR A 29 -55.31 72.00 25.37
N HIS A 30 -54.25 72.38 26.09
CA HIS A 30 -54.07 73.75 26.56
C HIS A 30 -53.93 74.76 25.42
N LEU A 31 -53.18 74.40 24.37
CA LEU A 31 -53.05 75.23 23.16
C LEU A 31 -54.38 75.38 22.42
N ALA A 32 -55.17 74.31 22.32
CA ALA A 32 -56.51 74.34 21.73
C ALA A 32 -57.43 75.32 22.46
N GLY A 33 -57.38 75.36 23.79
CA GLY A 33 -58.12 76.32 24.61
C GLY A 33 -57.73 77.78 24.33
N ALA A 34 -56.42 78.07 24.26
CA ALA A 34 -55.91 79.40 23.95
C ALA A 34 -56.26 79.85 22.52
N LEU A 35 -56.15 78.94 21.54
CA LEU A 35 -56.56 79.21 20.16
C LEU A 35 -58.07 79.46 20.07
N GLY A 36 -58.88 78.73 20.83
CA GLY A 36 -60.33 78.94 20.91
C GLY A 36 -60.71 80.34 21.42
N THR A 37 -59.99 80.86 22.41
CA THR A 37 -60.23 82.23 22.91
C THR A 37 -59.88 83.30 21.89
N GLU A 38 -58.77 83.14 21.16
CA GLU A 38 -58.36 84.07 20.10
C GLU A 38 -59.33 84.04 18.90
N LEU A 39 -59.79 82.85 18.49
CA LEU A 39 -60.78 82.69 17.43
C LEU A 39 -62.13 83.33 17.80
N LYS A 40 -62.52 83.26 19.08
CA LYS A 40 -63.73 83.93 19.58
C LYS A 40 -63.61 85.45 19.57
N GLU A 41 -62.44 85.99 19.92
CA GLU A 41 -62.19 87.42 19.82
C GLU A 41 -62.12 87.90 18.36
N LEU A 42 -61.59 87.09 17.45
CA LEU A 42 -61.60 87.36 16.00
C LEU A 42 -63.03 87.40 15.45
N ALA A 43 -63.88 86.44 15.84
CA ALA A 43 -65.31 86.45 15.50
C ALA A 43 -66.04 87.70 16.05
N ARG A 44 -65.66 88.17 17.26
CA ARG A 44 -66.23 89.39 17.87
C ARG A 44 -65.87 90.65 17.09
N ARG A 45 -64.66 90.74 16.54
CA ARG A 45 -64.15 91.95 15.86
C ARG A 45 -64.50 92.01 14.37
N PHE A 46 -64.50 90.87 13.68
CA PHE A 46 -64.64 90.81 12.22
C PHE A 46 -65.90 90.07 11.75
N GLY A 47 -66.78 89.69 12.69
CA GLY A 47 -68.00 88.93 12.41
C GLY A 47 -67.79 87.41 12.37
N PRO A 48 -68.86 86.63 12.51
CA PRO A 48 -68.78 85.17 12.61
C PRO A 48 -68.26 84.51 11.32
N GLU A 49 -68.52 85.12 10.16
CA GLU A 49 -68.09 84.61 8.85
C GLU A 49 -66.57 84.55 8.70
N ALA A 50 -65.83 85.48 9.34
CA ALA A 50 -64.37 85.50 9.29
C ALA A 50 -63.74 84.35 10.08
N ALA A 51 -64.40 83.87 11.14
CA ALA A 51 -63.94 82.74 11.96
C ALA A 51 -64.45 81.39 11.45
N ALA A 52 -65.63 81.36 10.82
CA ALA A 52 -66.32 80.12 10.42
C ALA A 52 -65.49 79.22 9.49
N GLY A 53 -64.71 79.80 8.57
CA GLY A 53 -63.84 79.04 7.67
C GLY A 53 -62.53 78.57 8.31
N LEU A 54 -62.03 79.27 9.34
CA LEU A 54 -60.74 78.98 9.98
C LEU A 54 -60.85 77.90 11.05
N VAL A 55 -61.96 77.89 11.80
CA VAL A 55 -62.20 76.94 12.91
C VAL A 55 -62.01 75.48 12.48
N PRO A 56 -62.60 74.98 11.37
CA PRO A 56 -62.43 73.58 10.95
C PRO A 56 -60.98 73.22 10.59
N LEU A 57 -60.20 74.16 10.05
CA LEU A 57 -58.80 73.94 9.70
C LEU A 57 -57.92 73.85 10.96
N VAL A 58 -58.16 74.71 11.95
CA VAL A 58 -57.46 74.70 13.23
C VAL A 58 -57.79 73.42 14.01
N VAL A 59 -59.06 73.00 14.04
CA VAL A 59 -59.47 71.74 14.66
C VAL A 59 -58.77 70.56 14.00
N ARG A 60 -58.75 70.49 12.66
CA ARG A 60 -58.08 69.39 11.95
C ARG A 60 -56.55 69.38 12.17
N ALA A 61 -55.92 70.55 12.28
CA ALA A 61 -54.49 70.65 12.62
C ALA A 61 -54.21 70.16 14.05
N LEU A 62 -55.05 70.54 15.02
CA LEU A 62 -54.95 70.09 16.41
C LEU A 62 -55.21 68.58 16.55
N GLU A 63 -56.18 68.02 15.82
CA GLU A 63 -56.43 66.57 15.78
C GLU A 63 -55.23 65.77 15.24
N LEU A 64 -54.55 66.27 14.20
CA LEU A 64 -53.34 65.64 13.66
C LEU A 64 -52.18 65.73 14.66
N LEU A 65 -52.07 66.86 15.36
CA LEU A 65 -51.06 67.08 16.38
C LEU A 65 -51.30 66.18 17.60
N GLU A 66 -52.55 66.02 18.04
CA GLU A 66 -52.93 65.11 19.12
C GLU A 66 -52.62 63.66 18.75
N LYS A 67 -52.98 63.22 17.53
CA LYS A 67 -52.63 61.87 17.03
C LYS A 67 -51.13 61.62 16.99
N ALA A 68 -50.34 62.63 16.62
CA ALA A 68 -48.88 62.52 16.61
C ALA A 68 -48.28 62.54 18.04
N ALA A 69 -48.87 63.32 18.94
CA ALA A 69 -48.43 63.46 20.34
C ALA A 69 -48.78 62.24 21.20
N VAL A 70 -49.92 61.60 20.95
CA VAL A 70 -50.36 60.36 21.63
C VAL A 70 -49.55 59.15 21.12
N GLY A 71 -48.98 59.23 19.91
CA GLY A 71 -48.17 58.16 19.32
C GLY A 71 -48.99 56.94 18.88
N PRO A 72 -48.33 55.90 18.31
CA PRO A 72 -49.01 54.65 18.00
C PRO A 72 -49.58 54.04 19.29
N ALA A 73 -50.76 53.41 19.19
CA ALA A 73 -51.47 52.87 20.34
C ALA A 73 -50.54 52.05 21.25
N PRO A 74 -50.65 52.21 22.59
CA PRO A 74 -49.75 51.57 23.55
C PRO A 74 -49.69 50.05 23.35
N ASP A 75 -50.79 49.44 22.95
CA ASP A 75 -50.90 48.00 22.71
C ASP A 75 -50.02 47.53 21.52
N SER A 76 -49.92 48.34 20.46
CA SER A 76 -49.10 48.02 19.28
C SER A 76 -47.60 48.12 19.58
N LEU A 77 -47.21 49.15 20.36
CA LEU A 77 -45.85 49.31 20.85
C LEU A 77 -45.47 48.20 21.85
N GLN A 78 -46.39 47.83 22.74
CA GLN A 78 -46.18 46.74 23.69
C GLN A 78 -45.99 45.39 23.00
N VAL A 79 -46.80 45.08 21.97
CA VAL A 79 -46.63 43.84 21.19
C VAL A 79 -45.29 43.83 20.46
N SER A 80 -44.88 44.94 19.84
CA SER A 80 -43.57 45.06 19.19
C SER A 80 -42.41 44.91 20.19
N ALA A 81 -42.52 45.54 21.37
CA ALA A 81 -41.54 45.41 22.44
C ALA A 81 -41.44 43.96 22.96
N GLN A 82 -42.57 43.29 23.16
CA GLN A 82 -42.60 41.88 23.59
C GLN A 82 -41.99 40.96 22.54
N GLN A 83 -42.25 41.19 21.25
CA GLN A 83 -41.62 40.45 20.16
C GLN A 83 -40.10 40.64 20.16
N ALA A 84 -39.63 41.89 20.28
CA ALA A 84 -38.20 42.19 20.37
C ALA A 84 -37.55 41.55 21.61
N GLU A 85 -38.24 41.48 22.75
CA GLU A 85 -37.75 40.80 23.95
C GLU A 85 -37.59 39.29 23.74
N LEU A 86 -38.55 38.64 23.08
CA LEU A 86 -38.47 37.21 22.76
C LEU A 86 -37.32 36.92 21.80
N GLU A 87 -37.12 37.74 20.79
CA GLU A 87 -35.99 37.63 19.86
C GLU A 87 -34.66 37.81 20.60
N LEU A 88 -34.57 38.78 21.52
CA LEU A 88 -33.37 38.97 22.34
C LEU A 88 -33.09 37.78 23.25
N ARG A 89 -34.13 37.15 23.82
CA ARG A 89 -33.98 35.92 24.61
C ARG A 89 -33.45 34.78 23.75
N ARG A 90 -34.04 34.56 22.58
CA ARG A 90 -33.59 33.54 21.62
C ARG A 90 -32.14 33.75 21.20
N LEU A 91 -31.78 34.97 20.81
CA LEU A 91 -30.41 35.30 20.41
C LEU A 91 -29.41 35.13 21.56
N ARG A 92 -29.81 35.42 22.81
CA ARG A 92 -28.96 35.15 23.98
C ARG A 92 -28.71 33.67 24.18
N GLU A 93 -29.74 32.84 24.10
CA GLU A 93 -29.61 31.38 24.18
C GLU A 93 -28.73 30.83 23.06
N GLU A 94 -28.92 31.27 21.82
CA GLU A 94 -28.07 30.90 20.68
C GLU A 94 -26.62 31.36 20.89
N ASN A 95 -26.38 32.56 21.41
CA ASN A 95 -25.03 33.05 21.71
C ASN A 95 -24.36 32.24 22.83
N GLU A 96 -25.11 31.82 23.84
CA GLU A 96 -24.60 30.95 24.90
C GLU A 96 -24.22 29.56 24.37
N ARG A 97 -25.05 28.97 23.49
CA ARG A 97 -24.73 27.69 22.82
C ARG A 97 -23.45 27.80 21.98
N LEU A 98 -23.36 28.83 21.13
CA LEU A 98 -22.16 29.07 20.31
C LEU A 98 -20.90 29.32 21.17
N ARG A 99 -21.04 29.96 22.34
CA ARG A 99 -19.92 30.14 23.28
C ARG A 99 -19.47 28.83 23.90
N ILE A 100 -20.38 27.90 24.18
CA ILE A 100 -20.05 26.57 24.68
C ILE A 100 -19.33 25.77 23.60
N GLU A 101 -19.86 25.74 22.37
CA GLU A 101 -19.24 25.07 21.21
C GLU A 101 -17.84 25.64 20.89
N LEU A 102 -17.68 26.96 20.93
CA LEU A 102 -16.38 27.60 20.72
C LEU A 102 -15.37 27.28 21.84
N ARG A 103 -15.84 26.97 23.05
CA ARG A 103 -14.98 26.53 24.16
C ARG A 103 -14.63 25.05 24.07
N SER A 104 -15.53 24.21 23.55
CA SER A 104 -15.30 22.77 23.40
C SER A 104 -14.41 22.44 22.21
N GLY A 105 -14.50 23.18 21.10
CA GLY A 105 -13.64 22.97 19.91
C GLY A 105 -12.13 22.91 20.23
N PRO A 106 -11.55 23.90 20.94
CA PRO A 106 -10.16 23.86 21.36
C PRO A 106 -9.82 22.70 22.30
N GLN A 107 -10.79 22.18 23.07
CA GLN A 107 -10.58 21.05 23.97
C GLN A 107 -10.56 19.73 23.20
N GLU A 108 -11.44 19.57 22.22
CA GLU A 108 -11.48 18.43 21.30
C GLU A 108 -10.21 18.38 20.44
N GLU A 109 -9.78 19.51 19.88
CA GLU A 109 -8.50 19.62 19.15
C GLU A 109 -7.30 19.24 20.03
N ARG A 110 -7.28 19.71 21.29
CA ARG A 110 -6.23 19.31 22.26
C ARG A 110 -6.29 17.83 22.59
N ALA A 111 -7.46 17.21 22.65
CA ALA A 111 -7.60 15.78 22.88
C ALA A 111 -7.08 14.98 21.67
N LEU A 112 -7.44 15.38 20.46
CA LEU A 112 -6.94 14.79 19.21
C LEU A 112 -5.41 14.91 19.11
N LEU A 113 -4.85 16.09 19.42
CA LEU A 113 -3.40 16.29 19.43
C LEU A 113 -2.69 15.40 20.46
N ARG A 114 -3.30 15.15 21.63
CA ARG A 114 -2.76 14.19 22.61
C ARG A 114 -2.78 12.77 22.07
N GLN A 115 -3.89 12.34 21.45
CA GLN A 115 -3.98 11.02 20.83
C GLN A 115 -2.97 10.84 19.70
N LEU A 116 -2.80 11.84 18.83
CA LEU A 116 -1.79 11.82 17.78
C LEU A 116 -0.38 11.77 18.35
N LYS A 117 -0.11 12.52 19.42
CA LYS A 117 1.18 12.46 20.11
C LYS A 117 1.43 11.07 20.70
N GLU A 118 0.45 10.47 21.36
CA GLU A 118 0.58 9.12 21.92
C GLU A 118 0.86 8.08 20.84
N VAL A 119 0.13 8.12 19.71
CA VAL A 119 0.37 7.21 18.58
C VAL A 119 1.76 7.44 18.00
N THR A 120 2.18 8.70 17.84
CA THR A 120 3.52 9.04 17.34
C THR A 120 4.61 8.55 18.28
N ASP A 121 4.44 8.71 19.60
CA ASP A 121 5.42 8.27 20.60
C ASP A 121 5.47 6.73 20.66
N ARG A 122 4.33 6.03 20.56
CA ARG A 122 4.28 4.56 20.41
C ARG A 122 5.03 4.09 19.17
N GLN A 123 4.76 4.69 18.00
CA GLN A 123 5.46 4.35 16.76
C GLN A 123 6.96 4.60 16.85
N ARG A 124 7.39 5.68 17.51
CA ARG A 124 8.83 5.93 17.76
C ARG A 124 9.44 4.85 18.64
N ASP A 125 8.74 4.41 19.67
CA ASP A 125 9.23 3.36 20.57
C ASP A 125 9.27 1.99 19.88
N GLU A 126 8.27 1.67 19.06
CA GLU A 126 8.26 0.49 18.19
C GLU A 126 9.44 0.50 17.20
N LEU A 127 9.69 1.64 16.54
CA LEU A 127 10.85 1.79 15.66
C LEU A 127 12.18 1.63 16.42
N ARG A 128 12.27 2.13 17.66
CA ARG A 128 13.47 1.94 18.50
C ARG A 128 13.64 0.47 18.88
N ALA A 129 12.56 -0.24 19.20
CA ALA A 129 12.60 -1.66 19.51
C ALA A 129 13.03 -2.47 18.28
N HIS A 130 12.39 -2.26 17.13
CA HIS A 130 12.76 -2.92 15.88
C HIS A 130 14.20 -2.66 15.47
N ASN A 131 14.71 -1.44 15.64
CA ASN A 131 16.12 -1.16 15.36
C ASN A 131 17.08 -1.95 16.28
N ARG A 132 16.74 -2.12 17.56
CA ARG A 132 17.54 -2.97 18.47
C ARG A 132 17.51 -4.43 18.03
N ASP A 133 16.33 -4.94 17.66
CA ASP A 133 16.18 -6.31 17.19
C ASP A 133 16.96 -6.54 15.88
N LEU A 134 16.93 -5.58 14.96
CA LEU A 134 17.71 -5.63 13.72
C LEU A 134 19.20 -5.65 13.98
N LEU A 135 19.69 -4.80 14.91
CA LEU A 135 21.11 -4.79 15.30
C LEU A 135 21.52 -6.10 15.99
N GLN A 136 20.65 -6.69 16.81
CA GLN A 136 20.93 -7.98 17.43
C GLN A 136 21.01 -9.09 16.37
N ARG A 137 20.04 -9.14 15.45
CA ARG A 137 20.05 -10.11 14.34
C ARG A 137 21.26 -9.92 13.43
N SER A 138 21.68 -8.68 13.16
CA SER A 138 22.88 -8.44 12.35
C SER A 138 24.13 -9.00 13.03
N GLN A 139 24.29 -8.77 14.35
CA GLN A 139 25.39 -9.35 15.13
C GLN A 139 25.36 -10.89 15.13
N GLU A 140 24.18 -11.50 15.25
CA GLU A 140 24.02 -12.95 15.15
C GLU A 140 24.42 -13.47 13.76
N THR A 141 24.02 -12.78 12.68
CA THR A 141 24.43 -13.15 11.32
C THR A 141 25.93 -13.00 11.10
N GLU A 142 26.57 -11.95 11.62
CA GLU A 142 28.02 -11.76 11.58
C GLU A 142 28.74 -12.88 12.33
N ALA A 143 28.30 -13.22 13.54
CA ALA A 143 28.86 -14.32 14.32
C ALA A 143 28.76 -15.68 13.60
N LEU A 144 27.62 -15.95 12.96
CA LEU A 144 27.44 -17.17 12.15
C LEU A 144 28.33 -17.16 10.90
N GLN A 145 28.51 -16.01 10.24
CA GLN A 145 29.43 -15.88 9.11
C GLN A 145 30.88 -16.14 9.53
N GLU A 146 31.31 -15.64 10.69
CA GLU A 146 32.65 -15.96 11.23
C GLU A 146 32.81 -17.45 11.51
N GLN A 147 31.80 -18.09 12.12
CA GLN A 147 31.82 -19.53 12.37
C GLN A 147 31.93 -20.32 11.06
N LEU A 148 31.17 -19.93 10.03
CA LEU A 148 31.25 -20.54 8.72
C LEU A 148 32.65 -20.39 8.10
N GLN A 149 33.25 -19.19 8.15
CA GLN A 149 34.61 -18.97 7.66
C GLN A 149 35.63 -19.86 8.37
N ARG A 150 35.55 -19.98 9.70
CA ARG A 150 36.43 -20.87 10.49
C ARG A 150 36.26 -22.35 10.07
N LEU A 151 35.02 -22.80 9.86
CA LEU A 151 34.75 -24.17 9.39
C LEU A 151 35.27 -24.41 7.98
N LEU A 152 35.15 -23.44 7.08
CA LEU A 152 35.70 -23.52 5.72
C LEU A 152 37.22 -23.67 5.73
N LEU A 153 37.92 -22.91 6.59
CA LEU A 153 39.36 -23.04 6.78
C LEU A 153 39.75 -24.44 7.27
N VAL A 154 39.08 -24.93 8.33
CA VAL A 154 39.32 -26.28 8.86
C VAL A 154 39.01 -27.36 7.81
N ASN A 155 37.95 -27.19 7.02
CA ASN A 155 37.61 -28.14 5.95
C ASN A 155 38.69 -28.18 4.87
N ALA A 156 39.24 -27.02 4.48
CA ALA A 156 40.34 -26.95 3.52
C ALA A 156 41.61 -27.62 4.06
N GLU A 157 41.95 -27.40 5.34
CA GLU A 157 43.08 -28.07 5.98
C GLU A 157 42.91 -29.60 6.02
N LEU A 158 41.71 -30.09 6.34
CA LEU A 158 41.42 -31.52 6.36
C LEU A 158 41.54 -32.14 4.96
N ARG A 159 41.04 -31.47 3.92
CA ARG A 159 41.22 -31.91 2.52
C ARG A 159 42.70 -31.97 2.13
N HIS A 160 43.49 -30.98 2.54
CA HIS A 160 44.93 -30.97 2.29
C HIS A 160 45.64 -32.11 3.01
N LYS A 161 45.30 -32.36 4.29
CA LYS A 161 45.83 -33.50 5.06
C LYS A 161 45.46 -34.83 4.43
N LEU A 162 44.21 -34.99 3.97
CA LEU A 162 43.77 -36.20 3.26
C LEU A 162 44.57 -36.41 1.98
N ALA A 163 44.75 -35.38 1.15
CA ALA A 163 45.56 -35.46 -0.07
C ALA A 163 47.03 -35.82 0.22
N ALA A 164 47.61 -35.26 1.30
CA ALA A 164 48.96 -35.59 1.74
C ALA A 164 49.06 -37.07 2.18
N VAL A 165 48.09 -37.58 2.93
CA VAL A 165 48.06 -39.00 3.34
C VAL A 165 47.86 -39.92 2.13
N GLU A 166 46.98 -39.58 1.19
CA GLU A 166 46.79 -40.35 -0.04
C GLU A 166 48.06 -40.43 -0.89
N THR A 167 48.78 -39.32 -1.05
CA THR A 167 50.06 -39.31 -1.78
C THR A 167 51.13 -40.13 -1.07
N GLN A 168 51.20 -40.06 0.27
CA GLN A 168 52.08 -40.92 1.07
C GLN A 168 51.74 -42.41 0.92
N LEU A 169 50.45 -42.77 0.92
CA LEU A 169 50.00 -44.15 0.73
C LEU A 169 50.36 -44.69 -0.66
N ARG A 170 50.16 -43.88 -1.72
CA ARG A 170 50.57 -44.24 -3.08
C ARG A 170 52.08 -44.47 -3.16
N ALA A 171 52.89 -43.54 -2.66
CA ALA A 171 54.35 -43.68 -2.64
C ALA A 171 54.84 -44.88 -1.80
N ALA A 172 54.15 -45.22 -0.71
CA ALA A 172 54.47 -46.42 0.08
C ALA A 172 54.18 -47.71 -0.69
N ARG A 173 53.04 -47.75 -1.40
CA ARG A 173 52.66 -48.87 -2.27
C ARG A 173 53.60 -49.03 -3.46
N ASP A 174 53.99 -47.93 -4.09
CA ASP A 174 54.95 -47.95 -5.19
C ASP A 174 56.30 -48.53 -4.73
N ARG A 175 56.82 -48.09 -3.57
CA ARG A 175 58.03 -48.67 -2.96
C ARG A 175 57.87 -50.14 -2.59
N GLU A 176 56.70 -50.56 -2.14
CA GLU A 176 56.42 -51.96 -1.85
C GLU A 176 56.47 -52.79 -3.13
N SER A 177 55.83 -52.32 -4.20
CA SER A 177 55.87 -52.97 -5.51
C SER A 177 57.28 -53.01 -6.10
N GLU A 178 58.08 -51.95 -5.95
CA GLU A 178 59.49 -51.93 -6.36
C GLU A 178 60.32 -52.97 -5.58
N ARG A 179 60.07 -53.11 -4.27
CA ARG A 179 60.73 -54.13 -3.44
C ARG A 179 60.30 -55.54 -3.81
N GLU A 180 59.02 -55.74 -4.15
CA GLU A 180 58.51 -57.01 -4.68
C GLU A 180 59.18 -57.36 -6.00
N LEU A 181 59.23 -56.42 -6.96
CA LEU A 181 59.95 -56.60 -8.22
C LEU A 181 61.45 -56.90 -8.00
N GLN A 182 62.10 -56.25 -7.03
CA GLN A 182 63.49 -56.55 -6.68
C GLN A 182 63.65 -57.95 -6.06
N ARG A 183 62.69 -58.40 -5.25
CA ARG A 183 62.68 -59.77 -4.69
C ARG A 183 62.44 -60.80 -5.77
N GLU A 184 61.51 -60.57 -6.69
CA GLU A 184 61.25 -61.43 -7.84
C GLU A 184 62.45 -61.46 -8.80
N ALA A 185 63.14 -60.34 -9.04
CA ALA A 185 64.36 -60.33 -9.83
C ALA A 185 65.54 -61.06 -9.16
N ALA A 186 65.60 -61.06 -7.83
CA ALA A 186 66.60 -61.81 -7.06
C ALA A 186 66.29 -63.32 -7.00
N VAL A 187 65.01 -63.70 -7.13
CA VAL A 187 64.55 -65.08 -7.32
C VAL A 187 64.50 -65.36 -8.83
N GLY A 188 65.64 -65.70 -9.43
CA GLY A 188 65.73 -66.00 -10.87
C GLY A 188 64.73 -67.07 -11.37
N PRO A 189 64.51 -67.18 -12.71
CA PRO A 189 63.42 -67.96 -13.29
C PRO A 189 63.48 -69.44 -12.87
N PRO A 190 62.33 -70.14 -12.75
CA PRO A 190 62.30 -71.54 -12.33
C PRO A 190 63.10 -72.41 -13.32
N PRO A 191 63.81 -73.46 -12.87
CA PRO A 191 64.35 -74.43 -13.81
C PRO A 191 63.18 -75.21 -14.43
N GLU A 192 63.08 -75.14 -15.76
CA GLU A 192 62.38 -76.12 -16.58
C GLU A 192 62.80 -77.54 -16.15
N ARG A 193 61.88 -78.30 -15.54
CA ARG A 193 62.02 -79.75 -15.41
C ARG A 193 61.24 -80.41 -16.52
N ALA A 194 61.96 -80.75 -17.58
CA ALA A 194 61.56 -81.73 -18.56
C ALA A 194 61.19 -83.06 -17.88
N ARG A 195 59.95 -83.51 -18.05
CA ARG A 195 59.56 -84.92 -17.87
C ARG A 195 59.15 -85.44 -19.25
N GLY A 196 59.90 -86.42 -19.73
CA GLY A 196 59.94 -86.85 -21.12
C GLY A 196 58.74 -87.67 -21.62
N GLN A 197 58.52 -87.52 -22.93
CA GLN A 197 58.27 -88.53 -23.97
C GLN A 197 57.31 -89.70 -23.71
N ALA A 198 56.25 -89.76 -24.52
CA ALA A 198 55.85 -90.95 -25.28
C ALA A 198 55.01 -90.57 -26.53
N GLY A 199 55.57 -90.82 -27.73
CA GLY A 199 54.90 -91.28 -28.97
C GLY A 199 53.95 -90.35 -29.76
N GLY A 200 54.34 -89.97 -30.99
CA GLY A 200 53.53 -89.23 -32.00
C GLY A 200 52.68 -90.15 -32.92
N PRO A 201 52.50 -89.89 -34.23
CA PRO A 201 52.71 -88.67 -35.03
C PRO A 201 51.57 -88.38 -36.08
N VAL A 202 51.66 -87.26 -36.82
CA VAL A 202 51.03 -86.90 -38.15
C VAL A 202 49.49 -86.92 -38.24
N GLY A 203 48.73 -85.99 -38.83
CA GLY A 203 48.95 -84.77 -39.61
C GLY A 203 47.63 -84.45 -40.36
N GLU A 204 47.30 -83.16 -40.45
CA GLU A 204 46.40 -82.48 -41.39
C GLU A 204 44.90 -82.88 -41.54
N GLN A 205 44.01 -81.91 -41.25
CA GLN A 205 43.03 -81.29 -42.17
C GLN A 205 41.75 -80.85 -41.45
N GLY A 206 41.28 -79.64 -41.79
CA GLY A 206 39.85 -79.34 -41.88
C GLY A 206 39.20 -78.67 -40.66
N GLN A 207 38.81 -77.41 -40.87
CA GLN A 207 37.56 -76.74 -40.49
C GLN A 207 36.78 -77.16 -39.23
N GLU A 208 36.39 -76.12 -38.48
CA GLU A 208 35.36 -76.04 -37.43
C GLU A 208 34.00 -76.66 -37.86
N PRO A 209 33.10 -77.03 -36.90
CA PRO A 209 32.10 -76.05 -36.45
C PRO A 209 31.58 -76.18 -34.98
N GLU A 210 31.29 -75.00 -34.40
CA GLU A 210 30.09 -74.60 -33.62
C GLU A 210 29.73 -75.10 -32.19
N ARG A 211 29.42 -74.08 -31.35
CA ARG A 211 28.57 -73.95 -30.12
C ARG A 211 29.15 -74.32 -28.75
N GLY A 212 29.08 -73.47 -27.71
CA GLY A 212 28.52 -72.11 -27.60
C GLY A 212 28.67 -71.49 -26.19
N ALA A 213 28.61 -70.15 -26.17
CA ALA A 213 28.38 -69.18 -25.05
C ALA A 213 29.42 -69.10 -23.91
N PRO A 214 29.85 -67.88 -23.52
CA PRO A 214 28.99 -66.99 -22.74
C PRO A 214 28.94 -65.52 -23.24
N ASP A 215 27.92 -64.83 -22.75
CA ASP A 215 27.40 -63.55 -23.23
C ASP A 215 28.09 -62.32 -22.62
N ALA A 216 28.39 -61.38 -23.53
CA ALA A 216 28.57 -59.94 -23.45
C ALA A 216 29.48 -59.28 -22.37
N GLY A 217 30.75 -59.07 -22.74
CA GLY A 217 31.32 -57.70 -22.77
C GLY A 217 30.89 -57.02 -24.09
N THR A 218 31.04 -55.70 -24.29
CA THR A 218 32.29 -55.21 -24.90
C THR A 218 32.32 -53.68 -24.96
N GLN A 219 33.44 -53.15 -24.45
CA GLN A 219 33.97 -51.80 -24.64
C GLN A 219 34.38 -51.56 -26.10
N GLY A 220 34.42 -50.28 -26.52
CA GLY A 220 34.94 -49.90 -27.82
C GLY A 220 36.42 -50.19 -28.04
N THR A 221 36.87 -50.10 -29.29
CA THR A 221 38.25 -49.80 -29.67
C THR A 221 38.22 -49.17 -31.09
N PRO A 222 39.16 -48.28 -31.44
CA PRO A 222 39.11 -47.40 -32.63
C PRO A 222 39.86 -47.99 -33.84
N GLU A 223 39.70 -47.36 -35.00
CA GLU A 223 40.76 -46.86 -35.92
C GLU A 223 40.22 -46.61 -37.36
N ASN A 224 40.75 -45.57 -37.99
CA ASN A 224 40.50 -45.03 -39.35
C ASN A 224 41.76 -45.34 -40.22
N PRO A 225 41.88 -45.09 -41.56
CA PRO A 225 40.94 -44.54 -42.54
C PRO A 225 40.98 -45.23 -43.96
N THR A 226 40.17 -44.73 -44.91
CA THR A 226 40.48 -44.46 -46.36
C THR A 226 39.38 -44.88 -47.37
N ASP A 227 38.89 -43.85 -48.09
CA ASP A 227 38.28 -43.74 -49.43
C ASP A 227 36.86 -44.22 -49.84
N ALA A 228 36.04 -43.18 -50.14
CA ALA A 228 34.99 -43.00 -51.17
C ALA A 228 33.52 -43.49 -50.94
N PRO A 229 32.48 -42.86 -51.53
CA PRO A 229 32.15 -41.43 -51.80
C PRO A 229 30.73 -41.04 -51.23
N PRO A 230 30.23 -39.77 -51.35
CA PRO A 230 29.15 -39.25 -50.49
C PRO A 230 27.74 -39.55 -51.01
N GLN A 231 26.84 -40.01 -50.12
CA GLN A 231 25.40 -40.10 -50.38
C GLN A 231 24.69 -38.81 -49.93
N PRO A 232 23.91 -38.14 -50.81
CA PRO A 232 23.30 -36.85 -50.55
C PRO A 232 21.91 -37.02 -49.91
N GLY A 233 21.59 -36.22 -48.87
CA GLY A 233 20.20 -36.08 -48.44
C GLY A 233 19.91 -36.03 -46.94
N ARG A 234 20.69 -35.27 -46.16
CA ARG A 234 20.14 -34.74 -44.90
C ARG A 234 20.35 -33.22 -44.84
N PRO A 235 19.30 -32.45 -44.53
CA PRO A 235 19.44 -31.01 -44.34
C PRO A 235 20.40 -30.76 -43.17
N PRO A 236 21.29 -29.74 -43.27
CA PRO A 236 22.24 -29.44 -42.23
C PRO A 236 21.44 -29.05 -40.98
N LYS A 237 21.50 -29.87 -39.94
CA LYS A 237 21.03 -29.47 -38.61
C LYS A 237 21.89 -28.30 -38.17
N VAL A 238 21.32 -27.11 -38.31
CA VAL A 238 21.74 -25.87 -37.66
C VAL A 238 22.20 -26.19 -36.24
N GLY A 239 23.48 -25.91 -35.98
CA GLY A 239 24.07 -25.74 -34.65
C GLY A 239 23.81 -26.86 -33.64
N GLN A 240 24.47 -28.00 -33.78
CA GLN A 240 24.82 -28.80 -32.60
C GLN A 240 25.89 -28.02 -31.81
N CYS A 241 25.47 -27.07 -30.98
CA CYS A 241 26.31 -26.52 -29.92
C CYS A 241 26.61 -27.65 -28.94
N SER A 242 27.79 -28.25 -29.08
CA SER A 242 28.29 -29.27 -28.17
C SER A 242 28.87 -28.58 -26.94
N PHE A 243 28.00 -28.18 -26.03
CA PHE A 243 28.44 -27.66 -24.73
C PHE A 243 29.19 -28.75 -23.97
N SER A 244 30.31 -28.40 -23.34
CA SER A 244 30.97 -29.28 -22.38
C SER A 244 30.13 -29.40 -21.09
N ARG A 245 30.28 -30.50 -20.34
CA ARG A 245 29.55 -30.69 -19.07
C ARG A 245 29.77 -29.51 -18.11
N ALA A 246 30.99 -28.98 -18.05
CA ALA A 246 31.34 -27.83 -17.22
C ALA A 246 30.63 -26.55 -17.69
N GLU A 247 30.53 -26.31 -19.00
CA GLU A 247 29.77 -25.18 -19.56
C GLU A 247 28.29 -25.28 -19.23
N VAL A 248 27.69 -26.47 -19.28
CA VAL A 248 26.29 -26.66 -18.89
C VAL A 248 26.08 -26.37 -17.40
N GLU A 249 26.99 -26.84 -16.54
CA GLU A 249 26.96 -26.54 -15.10
C GLU A 249 27.05 -25.02 -14.85
N GLN A 250 27.95 -24.33 -15.56
CA GLN A 250 28.08 -22.87 -15.50
C GLN A 250 26.81 -22.14 -15.99
N ILE A 251 26.26 -22.52 -17.15
CA ILE A 251 25.03 -21.93 -17.70
C ILE A 251 23.86 -22.12 -16.73
N LEU A 252 23.76 -23.28 -16.07
CA LEU A 252 22.72 -23.53 -15.08
C LEU A 252 22.89 -22.66 -13.84
N GLN A 253 24.12 -22.44 -13.39
CA GLN A 253 24.42 -21.54 -12.29
C GLN A 253 24.05 -20.09 -12.65
N GLU A 254 24.53 -19.58 -13.78
CA GLU A 254 24.21 -18.23 -14.26
C GLU A 254 22.69 -18.06 -14.46
N ARG A 255 22.00 -19.08 -14.97
CA ARG A 255 20.53 -19.07 -15.10
C ARG A 255 19.84 -18.98 -13.74
N ASN A 256 20.34 -19.67 -12.72
CA ASN A 256 19.79 -19.60 -11.36
C ASN A 256 20.02 -18.21 -10.73
N GLU A 257 21.22 -17.65 -10.92
CA GLU A 257 21.57 -16.29 -10.49
C GLU A 257 20.67 -15.25 -11.18
N LEU A 258 20.50 -15.34 -12.50
CA LEU A 258 19.59 -14.47 -13.24
C LEU A 258 18.13 -14.64 -12.81
N LYS A 259 17.69 -15.86 -12.47
CA LYS A 259 16.34 -16.10 -11.93
C LYS A 259 16.16 -15.39 -10.58
N ALA A 260 17.15 -15.47 -9.70
CA ALA A 260 17.15 -14.76 -8.42
C ALA A 260 17.14 -13.23 -8.63
N ASN A 261 18.00 -12.72 -9.52
CA ASN A 261 18.06 -11.29 -9.85
C ASN A 261 16.75 -10.78 -10.45
N VAL A 262 16.10 -11.53 -11.34
CA VAL A 262 14.79 -11.17 -11.90
C VAL A 262 13.71 -11.14 -10.81
N PHE A 263 13.79 -12.04 -9.82
CA PHE A 263 12.89 -12.02 -8.67
C PHE A 263 13.11 -10.77 -7.81
N LEU A 264 14.35 -10.49 -7.41
CA LEU A 264 14.70 -9.30 -6.61
C LEU A 264 14.31 -7.99 -7.33
N LEU A 265 14.61 -7.87 -8.62
CA LEU A 265 14.24 -6.69 -9.42
C LEU A 265 12.72 -6.51 -9.52
N LYS A 266 11.92 -7.59 -9.49
CA LYS A 266 10.45 -7.47 -9.44
C LYS A 266 10.00 -6.93 -8.09
N GLU A 267 10.62 -7.36 -6.99
CA GLU A 267 10.33 -6.85 -5.65
C GLU A 267 10.74 -5.38 -5.50
N GLU A 268 11.94 -5.00 -5.94
CA GLU A 268 12.41 -3.60 -5.95
C GLU A 268 11.49 -2.70 -6.78
N LEU A 269 11.09 -3.17 -7.96
CA LEU A 269 10.16 -2.43 -8.82
C LEU A 269 8.78 -2.28 -8.15
N ALA A 270 8.28 -3.31 -7.48
CA ALA A 270 7.04 -3.23 -6.71
C ALA A 270 7.17 -2.29 -5.51
N TYR A 271 8.32 -2.29 -4.83
CA TYR A 271 8.65 -1.36 -3.74
C TYR A 271 8.57 0.09 -4.22
N PHE A 272 9.29 0.45 -5.30
CA PHE A 272 9.26 1.82 -5.82
C PHE A 272 7.87 2.23 -6.33
N GLN A 273 7.11 1.30 -6.91
CA GLN A 273 5.74 1.57 -7.34
C GLN A 273 4.82 1.87 -6.15
N ARG A 274 4.98 1.18 -5.02
CA ARG A 274 4.24 1.47 -3.78
C ARG A 274 4.69 2.81 -3.21
N GLU A 275 6.00 3.05 -3.12
CA GLU A 275 6.58 4.28 -2.60
C GLU A 275 6.10 5.53 -3.35
N LEU A 276 6.00 5.44 -4.68
CA LEU A 276 5.46 6.51 -5.54
C LEU A 276 4.01 6.87 -5.21
N LEU A 277 3.20 5.92 -4.75
CA LEU A 277 1.81 6.13 -4.33
C LEU A 277 1.72 6.62 -2.88
N THR A 278 2.55 6.06 -1.99
CA THR A 278 2.59 6.42 -0.56
C THR A 278 2.95 7.89 -0.37
N ASP A 279 3.93 8.42 -1.10
CA ASP A 279 4.32 9.84 -1.05
C ASP A 279 3.39 10.78 -1.86
N HIS A 280 2.32 10.25 -2.47
CA HIS A 280 1.39 10.98 -3.35
C HIS A 280 2.06 11.77 -4.49
N ARG A 281 3.30 11.39 -4.87
CA ARG A 281 4.07 12.06 -5.92
C ARG A 281 3.38 11.95 -7.27
N ILE A 282 2.66 10.84 -7.48
CA ILE A 282 2.01 10.51 -8.75
C ILE A 282 0.61 9.93 -8.49
N PRO A 283 -0.44 10.40 -9.19
CA PRO A 283 -1.76 9.78 -9.15
C PRO A 283 -1.73 8.30 -9.60
N GLY A 284 -2.50 7.43 -8.93
CA GLY A 284 -2.52 6.00 -9.22
C GLY A 284 -2.86 5.64 -10.67
N LEU A 285 -3.77 6.39 -11.29
CA LEU A 285 -4.12 6.23 -12.70
C LEU A 285 -2.92 6.46 -13.64
N LEU A 286 -2.08 7.47 -13.34
CA LEU A 286 -0.89 7.76 -14.13
C LEU A 286 0.16 6.66 -13.94
N LEU A 287 0.33 6.14 -12.73
CA LEU A 287 1.23 5.01 -12.48
C LEU A 287 0.81 3.76 -13.26
N GLU A 288 -0.49 3.44 -13.32
CA GLU A 288 -0.97 2.32 -14.14
C GLU A 288 -0.74 2.55 -15.64
N ALA A 289 -0.97 3.76 -16.14
CA ALA A 289 -0.64 4.10 -17.53
C ALA A 289 0.87 3.94 -17.82
N MET A 290 1.73 4.38 -16.89
CA MET A 290 3.18 4.18 -16.98
C MET A 290 3.56 2.69 -16.97
N LYS A 291 2.95 1.86 -16.12
CA LYS A 291 3.17 0.41 -16.10
C LYS A 291 2.84 -0.23 -17.44
N VAL A 292 1.71 0.13 -18.04
CA VAL A 292 1.32 -0.39 -19.37
C VAL A 292 2.32 0.08 -20.44
N ALA A 293 2.74 1.34 -20.42
CA ALA A 293 3.73 1.87 -21.35
C ALA A 293 5.09 1.16 -21.22
N VAL A 294 5.57 0.95 -19.99
CA VAL A 294 6.82 0.23 -19.71
C VAL A 294 6.71 -1.24 -20.14
N LYS A 295 5.58 -1.93 -19.86
CA LYS A 295 5.35 -3.30 -20.32
C LYS A 295 5.40 -3.40 -21.86
N LYS A 296 4.82 -2.41 -22.57
CA LYS A 296 4.86 -2.32 -24.03
C LYS A 296 6.29 -2.13 -24.54
N GLN A 297 7.03 -1.17 -23.98
CA GLN A 297 8.43 -0.94 -24.37
C GLN A 297 9.32 -2.14 -24.02
N ARG A 298 9.12 -2.79 -22.88
CA ARG A 298 9.81 -4.02 -22.49
C ARG A 298 9.56 -5.14 -23.48
N LYS A 299 8.30 -5.36 -23.93
CA LYS A 299 7.99 -6.39 -24.95
C LYS A 299 8.76 -6.10 -26.23
N LYS A 300 8.78 -4.84 -26.68
CA LYS A 300 9.52 -4.40 -27.88
C LYS A 300 11.04 -4.59 -27.75
N ILE A 301 11.65 -4.14 -26.66
CA ILE A 301 13.09 -4.27 -26.43
C ILE A 301 13.47 -5.73 -26.26
N LYS A 302 12.72 -6.51 -25.48
CA LYS A 302 12.96 -7.95 -25.29
C LYS A 302 12.93 -8.70 -26.62
N ALA A 303 11.95 -8.41 -27.49
CA ALA A 303 11.86 -9.06 -28.79
C ALA A 303 13.09 -8.76 -29.66
N LYS A 304 13.54 -7.50 -29.69
CA LYS A 304 14.77 -7.10 -30.39
C LYS A 304 16.02 -7.77 -29.82
N MET A 305 16.16 -7.81 -28.49
CA MET A 305 17.31 -8.40 -27.80
C MET A 305 17.41 -9.91 -28.00
N LEU A 306 16.28 -10.61 -28.14
CA LEU A 306 16.22 -12.07 -28.29
C LEU A 306 16.03 -12.52 -29.74
N GLY A 307 15.92 -11.58 -30.70
CA GLY A 307 15.71 -11.88 -32.12
C GLY A 307 14.35 -12.52 -32.44
N THR A 308 13.35 -12.40 -31.56
CA THR A 308 11.99 -12.91 -31.83
C THR A 308 11.22 -11.92 -32.71
N PRO A 309 10.42 -12.37 -33.69
CA PRO A 309 9.69 -11.47 -34.59
C PRO A 309 8.71 -10.58 -33.79
N GLU A 310 8.73 -9.27 -34.08
CA GLU A 310 7.80 -8.29 -33.52
C GLU A 310 6.43 -8.51 -34.18
N GLU A 311 5.56 -9.32 -33.56
CA GLU A 311 4.17 -9.43 -34.02
C GLU A 311 3.51 -8.06 -33.89
N ALA A 312 3.14 -7.51 -35.05
CA ALA A 312 2.48 -6.22 -35.18
C ALA A 312 1.03 -6.32 -34.68
N GLU A 313 0.84 -6.29 -33.36
CA GLU A 313 -0.50 -6.35 -32.79
C GLU A 313 -1.07 -4.94 -32.57
N SER A 314 -1.81 -4.53 -33.61
CA SER A 314 -3.16 -3.99 -33.46
C SER A 314 -3.90 -4.71 -32.32
N SER A 315 -3.98 -4.10 -31.14
CA SER A 315 -5.10 -4.27 -30.19
C SER A 315 -4.91 -3.32 -29.01
N PHE A 316 -5.57 -2.17 -29.10
CA PHE A 316 -5.77 -1.24 -28.00
C PHE A 316 -6.77 -1.81 -26.95
N GLY A 317 -7.49 -2.90 -27.28
CA GLY A 317 -8.61 -3.41 -26.49
C GLY A 317 -8.33 -4.56 -25.52
N LEU A 318 -7.18 -5.25 -25.58
CA LEU A 318 -6.91 -6.40 -24.70
C LEU A 318 -6.26 -6.06 -23.35
N TRP A 319 -5.82 -4.81 -23.13
CA TRP A 319 -4.99 -4.44 -21.98
C TRP A 319 -5.77 -4.12 -20.69
N TYR A 320 -7.10 -4.05 -20.75
CA TYR A 320 -8.00 -3.76 -19.61
C TYR A 320 -8.68 -5.01 -19.02
N ARG A 321 -8.11 -6.20 -19.23
CA ARG A 321 -8.54 -7.39 -18.47
C ARG A 321 -7.59 -7.56 -17.30
N GLY A 322 -8.02 -7.12 -16.12
CA GLY A 322 -7.29 -7.30 -14.87
C GLY A 322 -6.95 -8.76 -14.65
N GLU A 323 -5.67 -9.05 -14.49
CA GLU A 323 -5.21 -10.37 -14.03
C GLU A 323 -5.43 -10.42 -12.52
N ALA A 324 -6.47 -11.13 -12.11
CA ALA A 324 -6.52 -11.74 -10.79
C ALA A 324 -5.36 -12.74 -10.74
N GLU A 325 -4.51 -12.61 -9.72
CA GLU A 325 -3.47 -13.59 -9.40
C GLU A 325 -4.10 -14.97 -9.24
N ALA A 326 -3.78 -15.88 -10.15
CA ALA A 326 -4.01 -17.31 -9.97
C ALA A 326 -2.74 -17.92 -9.34
N PRO A 327 -2.86 -18.76 -8.29
CA PRO A 327 -1.72 -19.43 -7.71
C PRO A 327 -1.25 -20.54 -8.68
N GLU A 328 0.04 -20.55 -9.02
CA GLU A 328 0.62 -21.69 -9.73
C GLU A 328 0.59 -22.92 -8.81
N ALA A 329 -0.19 -23.91 -9.21
CA ALA A 329 -0.22 -25.22 -8.61
C ALA A 329 0.97 -26.04 -9.10
N ASP A 330 1.79 -26.48 -8.15
CA ASP A 330 2.84 -27.48 -8.34
C ASP A 330 2.25 -28.78 -8.93
N ALA A 331 2.67 -29.12 -10.14
CA ALA A 331 2.46 -30.45 -10.70
C ALA A 331 3.57 -31.40 -10.21
N SER A 332 3.29 -32.17 -9.16
CA SER A 332 4.02 -33.41 -8.87
C SER A 332 3.04 -34.57 -8.74
N SER A 333 3.24 -35.54 -9.61
CA SER A 333 2.47 -36.76 -9.77
C SER A 333 2.66 -37.70 -8.58
N ALA A 334 1.57 -38.01 -7.87
CA ALA A 334 1.40 -39.25 -7.15
C ALA A 334 -0.10 -39.60 -7.10
N ALA A 335 -0.52 -40.56 -7.91
CA ALA A 335 -1.88 -41.10 -7.90
C ALA A 335 -2.14 -41.90 -6.61
N PRO A 336 -3.35 -41.80 -6.01
CA PRO A 336 -3.85 -42.83 -5.13
C PRO A 336 -5.02 -43.60 -5.77
N ARG A 337 -4.94 -44.92 -5.61
CA ARG A 337 -5.94 -45.92 -6.01
C ARG A 337 -7.23 -45.75 -5.20
N GLU A 338 -8.36 -45.95 -5.87
CA GLU A 338 -9.68 -46.05 -5.26
C GLU A 338 -9.77 -47.19 -4.22
N LEU A 339 -10.33 -46.87 -3.06
CA LEU A 339 -10.99 -47.82 -2.15
C LEU A 339 -12.19 -47.13 -1.47
N ARG A 340 -13.36 -47.33 -2.06
CA ARG A 340 -14.60 -47.84 -1.45
C ARG A 340 -14.99 -47.38 -0.01
N ALA A 341 -16.09 -46.63 0.01
CA ALA A 341 -17.25 -46.66 0.93
C ALA A 341 -17.04 -46.50 2.46
N GLY A 342 -17.77 -45.53 3.01
CA GLY A 342 -18.06 -45.38 4.43
C GLY A 342 -18.69 -44.02 4.73
N GLU A 343 -20.02 -43.96 4.70
CA GLU A 343 -20.83 -42.83 5.19
C GLU A 343 -20.59 -42.60 6.69
N GLU A 344 -20.30 -41.36 7.10
CA GLU A 344 -20.79 -40.82 8.37
C GLU A 344 -20.78 -39.29 8.33
N ALA A 345 -21.96 -38.69 8.18
CA ALA A 345 -22.17 -37.25 8.23
C ALA A 345 -22.37 -36.80 9.68
N THR A 346 -21.55 -35.87 10.17
CA THR A 346 -21.85 -35.10 11.37
C THR A 346 -21.87 -33.61 11.00
N ALA A 347 -23.07 -33.02 11.00
CA ALA A 347 -23.30 -31.59 10.86
C ALA A 347 -23.20 -30.88 12.24
N PRO A 348 -22.81 -29.59 12.30
CA PRO A 348 -22.84 -28.80 13.54
C PRO A 348 -24.26 -28.24 13.82
N PRO A 349 -24.62 -27.98 15.09
CA PRO A 349 -25.99 -27.64 15.46
C PRO A 349 -26.36 -26.17 15.20
N HIS A 350 -27.60 -26.03 14.74
CA HIS A 350 -28.40 -24.82 14.59
C HIS A 350 -28.74 -24.21 15.97
N LEU A 351 -28.59 -22.89 16.14
CA LEU A 351 -29.09 -22.16 17.29
C LEU A 351 -30.38 -21.41 16.89
N ASP A 352 -31.48 -21.74 17.55
CA ASP A 352 -32.79 -21.10 17.37
C ASP A 352 -32.88 -19.74 18.09
N PRO A 353 -33.68 -18.79 17.59
CA PRO A 353 -34.02 -17.57 18.33
C PRO A 353 -35.31 -17.77 19.15
N VAL A 354 -35.21 -17.61 20.47
CA VAL A 354 -36.36 -17.66 21.38
C VAL A 354 -36.85 -16.25 21.70
N GLY A 355 -38.13 -16.00 21.40
CA GLY A 355 -39.09 -15.43 22.35
C GLY A 355 -39.24 -13.91 22.41
N SER A 356 -40.31 -13.42 21.81
CA SER A 356 -40.91 -12.10 22.08
C SER A 356 -41.84 -12.13 23.29
N LEU A 357 -42.08 -10.93 23.85
CA LEU A 357 -43.17 -10.46 24.74
C LEU A 357 -42.90 -10.42 26.25
N THR A 358 -42.77 -9.21 26.81
CA THR A 358 -43.81 -8.61 27.67
C THR A 358 -43.51 -7.13 27.95
N ALA A 359 -44.53 -6.28 27.84
CA ALA A 359 -44.57 -4.92 28.36
C ALA A 359 -45.34 -4.91 29.70
N PRO A 360 -45.09 -3.97 30.62
CA PRO A 360 -46.06 -3.63 31.63
C PRO A 360 -46.59 -2.20 31.44
N SER A 361 -47.90 -2.11 31.59
CA SER A 361 -48.66 -0.90 31.88
C SER A 361 -48.27 -0.32 33.24
N SER A 362 -48.06 1.00 33.29
CA SER A 362 -48.68 1.96 34.23
C SER A 362 -48.20 3.37 33.97
#